data_AF-G2W9F3-F1
#
_entry.id   AF-G2W9F3-F1
#
_cell.length_a   1.000
_cell.length_b   1.000
_cell.length_c   1.000
_cell.angle_alpha   90.00
_cell.angle_beta   90.00
_cell.angle_gamma   90.00
#
_symmetry.space_group_name_H-M   'P 1'
#
loop_
_entity.id
_entity.type
_entity.pdbx_description
1 polymer ?
#
loop_
_entity_poly.entity_id
_entity_poly.type
_entity_poly.pdbx_seq_one_letter_code
_entity_poly.pdbx_strand_id
1 'polypeptide(L)'
;MAFLNIFKQKRGDEASQLSAKGREEISQSIKICKSDDAANEHSCSGDCKTEIEEGEQAFAKLKIEHETPLLNSSKTPKIHFVVPTSQIDWQHDACLEDPKSVQYKISQWCDKNSAKFSNVGTGKTLNCAVSSLPKDIMDIDVMRGTKNNVLILPYFIWLNDLRSDDVEATLDGLVPDLLDENISREKLLETRPNVAVARERAFVFICSHTTRDKRCGITAPYLKKVFDSKLQEHGLYRDNSDYRAEGVKIAFVNHVGGHKFAANVQIYLRNPNTLIWLGRVTPTIVPSIVEHLIVPEEPTLPFPEKVRCIKKYQSW
;
A
#
# COMPACT_ATOMS: atom_id res chain seq x y z
N MET A 1 30.07 34.62 -2.55
CA MET A 1 28.80 34.84 -3.27
C MET A 1 28.79 34.09 -4.61
N ALA A 2 28.84 32.75 -4.59
CA ALA A 2 28.79 31.93 -5.82
C ALA A 2 28.41 30.46 -5.56
N PHE A 3 27.38 30.20 -4.73
CA PHE A 3 26.89 28.83 -4.44
C PHE A 3 25.36 28.73 -4.37
N LEU A 4 24.63 29.57 -5.12
CA LEU A 4 23.17 29.70 -5.00
C LEU A 4 22.40 29.48 -6.31
N ASN A 5 22.94 28.71 -7.26
CA ASN A 5 22.31 28.51 -8.58
C ASN A 5 22.26 27.07 -9.10
N ILE A 6 22.22 26.05 -8.23
CA ILE A 6 22.03 24.64 -8.65
C ILE A 6 20.57 24.15 -8.55
N PHE A 7 19.66 24.92 -7.94
CA PHE A 7 18.23 24.58 -7.87
C PHE A 7 17.35 25.43 -8.80
N LYS A 8 17.78 25.60 -10.06
CA LYS A 8 16.79 25.82 -11.12
C LYS A 8 16.10 24.49 -11.38
N GLN A 9 15.00 24.31 -10.64
CA GLN A 9 13.89 23.42 -10.93
C GLN A 9 13.86 23.08 -12.43
N LYS A 10 14.22 21.85 -12.79
CA LYS A 10 13.87 21.29 -14.11
C LYS A 10 12.35 21.28 -14.17
N ARG A 11 11.78 22.37 -14.67
CA ARG A 11 10.41 22.40 -15.20
C ARG A 11 10.37 21.38 -16.35
N GLY A 12 9.54 20.35 -16.17
CA GLY A 12 9.33 19.22 -17.08
C GLY A 12 10.24 18.04 -16.70
N ASP A 13 9.80 16.94 -16.10
CA ASP A 13 8.49 16.28 -16.12
C ASP A 13 7.84 16.18 -17.51
N GLU A 14 8.64 16.22 -18.58
CA GLU A 14 8.24 15.74 -19.91
C GLU A 14 7.96 14.22 -19.95
N ALA A 15 8.13 13.52 -18.81
CA ALA A 15 7.78 12.11 -18.62
C ALA A 15 6.50 11.91 -17.78
N SER A 16 5.85 13.00 -17.34
CA SER A 16 4.51 13.01 -16.76
C SER A 16 3.46 13.00 -17.88
N GLN A 17 3.39 11.91 -18.64
CA GLN A 17 2.39 11.71 -19.71
C GLN A 17 0.98 11.42 -19.14
N LEU A 18 0.56 12.11 -18.08
CA LEU A 18 -0.82 12.03 -17.62
C LEU A 18 -1.70 12.78 -18.61
N SER A 19 -2.40 12.04 -19.47
CA SER A 19 -3.37 12.63 -20.39
C SER A 19 -4.52 13.32 -19.65
N ALA A 20 -5.17 14.31 -20.27
CA ALA A 20 -6.37 14.94 -19.72
C ALA A 20 -7.45 13.91 -19.34
N LYS A 21 -7.63 12.88 -20.18
CA LYS A 21 -8.52 11.74 -19.91
C LYS A 21 -8.09 10.95 -18.67
N GLY A 22 -6.79 10.70 -18.51
CA GLY A 22 -6.26 10.02 -17.33
C GLY A 22 -6.45 10.84 -16.05
N ARG A 23 -6.29 12.17 -16.13
CA ARG A 23 -6.57 13.07 -15.01
C ARG A 23 -8.05 13.05 -14.60
N GLU A 24 -8.95 12.99 -15.58
CA GLU A 24 -10.38 12.83 -15.35
C GLU A 24 -10.74 11.45 -14.76
N GLU A 25 -10.07 10.38 -15.18
CA GLU A 25 -10.25 9.05 -14.58
C GLU A 25 -9.85 9.03 -13.10
N ILE A 26 -8.76 9.72 -12.75
CA ILE A 26 -8.31 9.86 -11.37
C ILE A 26 -9.28 10.71 -10.54
N SER A 27 -9.78 11.83 -11.10
CA SER A 27 -10.67 12.76 -10.39
C SER A 27 -11.99 12.12 -9.96
N GLN A 28 -12.44 11.08 -10.67
CA GLN A 28 -13.62 10.28 -10.30
C GLN A 28 -13.44 9.50 -8.99
N SER A 29 -12.20 9.14 -8.62
CA SER A 29 -11.91 8.39 -7.39
C SER A 29 -11.50 9.28 -6.23
N ILE A 30 -10.82 10.40 -6.49
CA ILE A 30 -10.35 11.33 -5.47
C ILE A 30 -10.15 12.73 -6.03
N LYS A 31 -10.37 13.76 -5.20
CA LYS A 31 -10.09 15.15 -5.56
C LYS A 31 -8.58 15.35 -5.77
N ILE A 32 -8.20 16.03 -6.85
CA ILE A 32 -6.80 16.36 -7.14
C ILE A 32 -6.47 17.75 -6.56
N CYS A 33 -5.29 17.92 -5.96
CA CYS A 33 -4.85 19.21 -5.45
C CYS A 33 -4.80 20.27 -6.57
N LYS A 34 -4.98 21.55 -6.22
CA LYS A 34 -4.69 22.63 -7.17
C LYS A 34 -3.18 22.73 -7.30
N SER A 35 -2.70 23.13 -8.48
CA SER A 35 -1.26 23.12 -8.84
C SER A 35 -0.35 23.84 -7.84
N ASP A 36 -0.91 24.79 -7.11
CA ASP A 36 -0.17 25.67 -6.20
C ASP A 36 -0.10 25.10 -4.78
N ASP A 37 -0.93 24.11 -4.44
CA ASP A 37 -1.01 23.53 -3.09
C ASP A 37 0.06 22.43 -2.90
N ALA A 38 0.25 21.57 -3.92
CA ALA A 38 1.11 20.37 -3.83
C ALA A 38 2.62 20.68 -3.66
N ALA A 39 3.08 21.84 -4.16
CA ALA A 39 4.49 22.22 -4.22
C ALA A 39 4.96 23.09 -3.03
N ASN A 40 4.04 23.62 -2.22
CA ASN A 40 4.36 24.65 -1.21
C ASN A 40 4.58 24.08 0.20
N GLU A 41 4.25 22.80 0.45
CA GLU A 41 4.35 22.19 1.79
C GLU A 41 5.45 21.12 1.87
N HIS A 42 6.67 21.48 1.46
CA HIS A 42 7.89 20.73 1.80
C HIS A 42 8.44 21.10 3.19
N SER A 43 7.61 21.66 4.08
CA SER A 43 8.08 22.04 5.42
C SER A 43 8.32 20.77 6.25
N CYS A 44 9.57 20.34 6.24
CA CYS A 44 10.09 19.23 6.99
C CYS A 44 11.30 19.80 7.74
N SER A 45 11.30 19.67 9.07
CA SER A 45 12.25 20.33 9.96
C SER A 45 13.17 19.31 10.62
N GLY A 46 14.37 19.73 11.01
CA GLY A 46 15.33 18.88 11.74
C GLY A 46 15.73 17.60 11.00
N ASP A 47 15.61 16.46 11.68
CA ASP A 47 16.05 15.14 11.22
C ASP A 47 15.36 14.69 9.94
N CYS A 48 14.08 15.02 9.77
CA CYS A 48 13.31 14.71 8.56
C CYS A 48 14.00 15.27 7.29
N LYS A 49 14.60 16.47 7.36
CA LYS A 49 15.28 17.08 6.20
C LYS A 49 16.52 16.29 5.81
N THR A 50 17.27 15.82 6.81
CA THR A 50 18.46 14.98 6.61
C THR A 50 18.07 13.66 5.98
N GLU A 51 16.99 13.03 6.45
CA GLU A 51 16.47 11.77 5.86
C GLU A 51 16.06 11.94 4.39
N ILE A 52 15.45 13.08 4.04
CA ILE A 52 15.12 13.42 2.65
C ILE A 52 16.41 13.56 1.84
N GLU A 53 17.38 14.34 2.30
CA GLU A 53 18.64 14.58 1.57
C GLU A 53 19.42 13.27 1.33
N GLU A 54 19.57 12.43 2.35
CA GLU A 54 20.21 11.12 2.22
C GLU A 54 19.45 10.20 1.26
N GLY A 55 18.13 10.19 1.36
CA GLY A 55 17.27 9.40 0.49
C GLY A 55 17.39 9.85 -0.97
N GLU A 56 17.32 11.15 -1.27
CA GLU A 56 17.48 11.66 -2.63
C GLU A 56 18.85 11.30 -3.23
N GLN A 57 19.92 11.33 -2.44
CA GLN A 57 21.24 10.87 -2.88
C GLN A 57 21.27 9.36 -3.20
N ALA A 58 20.56 8.54 -2.42
CA ALA A 58 20.43 7.11 -2.71
C ALA A 58 19.62 6.86 -3.98
N PHE A 59 18.51 7.58 -4.15
CA PHE A 59 17.62 7.48 -5.31
C PHE A 59 18.31 7.92 -6.61
N ALA A 60 19.12 8.98 -6.58
CA ALA A 60 19.86 9.49 -7.73
C ALA A 60 20.81 8.46 -8.38
N LYS A 61 21.20 7.43 -7.63
CA LYS A 61 22.08 6.34 -8.12
C LYS A 61 21.30 5.21 -8.80
N LEU A 62 19.97 5.22 -8.73
CA LEU A 62 19.12 4.14 -9.23
C LEU A 62 18.67 4.41 -10.66
N LYS A 63 18.67 3.36 -11.48
CA LYS A 63 18.07 3.40 -12.81
C LYS A 63 16.56 3.14 -12.71
N ILE A 64 15.80 4.22 -12.60
CA ILE A 64 14.34 4.21 -12.65
C ILE A 64 13.90 4.56 -14.08
N GLU A 65 12.86 3.89 -14.57
CA GLU A 65 12.25 4.21 -15.87
C GLU A 65 11.24 5.35 -15.66
N HIS A 66 11.36 6.42 -16.45
CA HIS A 66 10.55 7.63 -16.30
C HIS A 66 9.59 7.85 -17.48
N GLU A 67 9.85 7.25 -18.63
CA GLU A 67 9.24 7.56 -19.91
C GLU A 67 7.83 6.98 -20.06
N THR A 68 7.57 5.79 -19.51
CA THR A 68 6.29 5.11 -19.62
C THR A 68 5.25 5.81 -18.73
N PRO A 69 4.02 6.10 -19.21
CA PRO A 69 2.92 6.54 -18.37
C PRO A 69 2.64 5.54 -17.22
N LEU A 70 2.44 6.06 -16.00
CA LEU A 70 2.17 5.20 -14.86
C LEU A 70 0.72 4.72 -14.81
N LEU A 71 -0.24 5.57 -15.17
CA LEU A 71 -1.66 5.24 -15.04
C LEU A 71 -1.99 3.97 -15.83
N ASN A 72 -2.70 3.04 -15.19
CA ASN A 72 -3.04 1.71 -15.70
C ASN A 72 -1.86 0.74 -15.89
N SER A 73 -0.66 1.06 -15.38
CA SER A 73 0.49 0.13 -15.30
C SER A 73 0.35 -0.93 -14.18
N SER A 74 -0.76 -0.91 -13.45
CA SER A 74 -1.13 -1.88 -12.42
C SER A 74 -2.63 -2.15 -12.42
N LYS A 75 -3.02 -3.27 -11.84
CA LYS A 75 -4.42 -3.66 -11.70
C LYS A 75 -4.86 -3.42 -10.26
N THR A 76 -6.07 -2.87 -10.10
CA THR A 76 -6.66 -2.67 -8.78
C THR A 76 -7.13 -4.03 -8.23
N PRO A 77 -6.77 -4.39 -6.99
CA PRO A 77 -7.33 -5.57 -6.34
C PRO A 77 -8.81 -5.35 -6.02
N LYS A 78 -9.61 -6.40 -6.18
CA LYS A 78 -10.93 -6.53 -5.53
C LYS A 78 -10.73 -6.85 -4.06
N ILE A 79 -9.85 -7.82 -3.81
CA ILE A 79 -9.38 -8.19 -2.48
C ILE A 79 -7.86 -8.30 -2.53
N HIS A 80 -7.23 -7.71 -1.53
CA HIS A 80 -5.81 -7.82 -1.25
C HIS A 80 -5.64 -8.44 0.14
N PHE A 81 -5.23 -9.70 0.16
CA PHE A 81 -4.84 -10.42 1.36
C PHE A 81 -3.39 -10.08 1.70
N VAL A 82 -3.18 -9.51 2.87
CA VAL A 82 -1.86 -9.14 3.37
C VAL A 82 -1.54 -10.00 4.59
N VAL A 83 -0.58 -10.90 4.43
CA VAL A 83 -0.14 -11.85 5.45
C VAL A 83 1.09 -11.28 6.19
N PRO A 84 1.01 -11.02 7.51
CA PRO A 84 2.14 -10.56 8.31
C PRO A 84 3.24 -11.63 8.39
N THR A 85 4.49 -11.25 8.16
CA THR A 85 5.65 -12.13 8.27
C THR A 85 6.74 -11.60 9.19
N SER A 86 6.65 -10.32 9.59
CA SER A 86 7.73 -9.59 10.28
C SER A 86 9.06 -9.53 9.52
N GLN A 87 9.07 -9.90 8.25
CA GLN A 87 10.23 -9.84 7.37
C GLN A 87 10.23 -8.55 6.56
N ILE A 88 11.42 -8.09 6.19
CA ILE A 88 11.61 -6.90 5.33
C ILE A 88 12.12 -7.25 3.93
N ASP A 89 12.47 -8.51 3.71
CA ASP A 89 12.83 -9.10 2.43
C ASP A 89 12.37 -10.56 2.43
N TRP A 90 12.23 -11.16 1.26
CA TRP A 90 11.68 -12.50 1.07
C TRP A 90 12.46 -13.23 -0.02
N GLN A 91 12.20 -14.53 -0.20
CA GLN A 91 12.59 -15.22 -1.42
C GLN A 91 11.83 -14.67 -2.62
N HIS A 92 12.39 -14.95 -3.79
CA HIS A 92 11.93 -14.43 -5.07
C HIS A 92 10.41 -14.47 -5.27
N ASP A 93 9.76 -15.58 -4.91
CA ASP A 93 8.31 -15.77 -4.94
C ASP A 93 7.76 -15.89 -3.52
N ALA A 94 7.71 -14.76 -2.80
CA ALA A 94 7.48 -14.69 -1.36
C ALA A 94 6.23 -15.43 -0.84
N CYS A 95 5.12 -15.41 -1.60
CA CYS A 95 3.89 -16.12 -1.20
C CYS A 95 4.00 -17.64 -1.45
N LEU A 96 4.94 -18.09 -2.29
CA LEU A 96 5.09 -19.48 -2.72
C LEU A 96 6.26 -20.21 -2.04
N GLU A 97 6.90 -19.58 -1.05
CA GLU A 97 8.08 -20.11 -0.35
C GLU A 97 7.84 -21.46 0.32
N ASP A 98 6.73 -21.59 1.04
CA ASP A 98 6.40 -22.78 1.82
C ASP A 98 5.00 -23.28 1.46
N PRO A 99 4.87 -24.46 0.82
CA PRO A 99 3.59 -25.08 0.48
C PRO A 99 2.63 -25.34 1.65
N LYS A 100 3.14 -25.37 2.89
CA LYS A 100 2.34 -25.54 4.10
C LYS A 100 1.86 -24.21 4.69
N SER A 101 2.36 -23.09 4.20
CA SER A 101 2.05 -21.78 4.77
C SER A 101 0.67 -21.27 4.36
N VAL A 102 0.10 -20.40 5.20
CA VAL A 102 -1.16 -19.71 4.92
C VAL A 102 -1.07 -18.89 3.63
N GLN A 103 -0.01 -18.11 3.42
CA GLN A 103 0.16 -17.28 2.22
C GLN A 103 0.23 -18.10 0.93
N TYR A 104 0.82 -19.31 0.97
CA TYR A 104 0.84 -20.20 -0.19
C TYR A 104 -0.58 -20.64 -0.55
N LYS A 105 -1.35 -21.06 0.45
CA LYS A 105 -2.72 -21.56 0.26
C LYS A 105 -3.65 -20.46 -0.23
N ILE A 106 -3.51 -19.23 0.29
CA ILE A 106 -4.25 -18.07 -0.20
C ILE A 106 -3.86 -17.74 -1.64
N SER A 107 -2.57 -17.73 -1.98
CA SER A 107 -2.11 -17.47 -3.35
C SER A 107 -2.69 -18.48 -4.35
N GLN A 108 -2.64 -19.77 -4.02
CA GLN A 108 -3.23 -20.83 -4.85
C GLN A 108 -4.75 -20.68 -4.97
N TRP A 109 -5.43 -20.31 -3.89
CA TRP A 109 -6.88 -20.07 -3.91
C TRP A 109 -7.23 -18.87 -4.80
N CYS A 110 -6.46 -17.78 -4.73
CA CYS A 110 -6.62 -16.61 -5.61
C CYS A 110 -6.44 -17.00 -7.09
N ASP A 111 -5.42 -17.77 -7.42
CA ASP A 111 -5.16 -18.22 -8.80
C ASP A 111 -6.30 -19.09 -9.34
N LYS A 112 -6.79 -20.04 -8.53
CA LYS A 112 -7.92 -20.93 -8.86
C LYS A 112 -9.24 -20.17 -9.07
N ASN A 113 -9.49 -19.13 -8.28
CA ASN A 113 -10.78 -18.43 -8.24
C ASN A 113 -10.81 -17.10 -9.00
N SER A 114 -9.69 -16.64 -9.55
CA SER A 114 -9.62 -15.35 -10.26
C SER A 114 -10.63 -15.23 -11.40
N ALA A 115 -10.88 -16.31 -12.15
CA ALA A 115 -11.87 -16.33 -13.23
C ALA A 115 -13.32 -16.29 -12.70
N LYS A 116 -13.60 -16.97 -11.59
CA LYS A 116 -14.94 -17.02 -10.97
C LYS A 116 -15.42 -15.63 -10.54
N PHE A 117 -14.50 -14.79 -10.05
CA PHE A 117 -14.82 -13.46 -9.53
C PHE A 117 -14.49 -12.31 -10.48
N SER A 118 -14.22 -12.57 -11.77
CA SER A 118 -13.79 -11.52 -12.71
C SER A 118 -14.80 -10.38 -12.83
N ASN A 119 -16.10 -10.71 -12.83
CA ASN A 119 -17.21 -9.79 -13.08
C ASN A 119 -17.99 -9.39 -11.82
N VAL A 120 -17.52 -9.78 -10.63
CA VAL A 120 -18.21 -9.52 -9.36
C VAL A 120 -17.38 -8.55 -8.51
N GLY A 121 -18.04 -7.58 -7.89
CA GLY A 121 -17.42 -6.60 -7.00
C GLY A 121 -16.46 -5.62 -7.69
N THR A 122 -16.04 -4.62 -6.91
CA THR A 122 -15.20 -3.52 -7.39
C THR A 122 -13.72 -3.90 -7.43
N GLY A 123 -13.05 -3.74 -8.58
CA GLY A 123 -11.62 -4.07 -8.77
C GLY A 123 -11.42 -5.12 -9.88
N LYS A 124 -10.18 -5.56 -10.11
CA LYS A 124 -9.81 -6.47 -11.22
C LYS A 124 -9.13 -7.77 -10.80
N THR A 125 -8.54 -7.85 -9.60
CA THR A 125 -7.65 -8.97 -9.22
C THR A 125 -7.89 -9.45 -7.79
N LEU A 126 -7.59 -10.72 -7.51
CA LEU A 126 -7.44 -11.24 -6.15
C LEU A 126 -5.95 -11.37 -5.89
N ASN A 127 -5.44 -10.65 -4.90
CA ASN A 127 -4.00 -10.59 -4.63
C ASN A 127 -3.68 -11.15 -3.25
N CYS A 128 -2.63 -11.94 -3.17
CA CYS A 128 -1.99 -12.33 -1.92
C CYS A 128 -0.60 -11.70 -1.85
N ALA A 129 -0.30 -11.01 -0.76
CA ALA A 129 0.99 -10.44 -0.46
C ALA A 129 1.42 -10.80 0.96
N VAL A 130 2.73 -10.76 1.18
CA VAL A 130 3.32 -10.84 2.52
C VAL A 130 3.90 -9.48 2.89
N SER A 131 3.87 -9.15 4.19
CA SER A 131 4.31 -7.84 4.68
C SER A 131 5.18 -7.94 5.93
N SER A 132 5.87 -6.84 6.23
CA SER A 132 6.64 -6.65 7.45
C SER A 132 5.77 -6.35 8.68
N LEU A 133 4.45 -6.43 8.56
CA LEU A 133 3.57 -6.34 9.72
C LEU A 133 3.94 -7.41 10.77
N PRO A 134 3.75 -7.11 12.07
CA PRO A 134 4.09 -8.03 13.12
C PRO A 134 3.20 -9.28 13.03
N LYS A 135 3.82 -10.45 13.12
CA LYS A 135 3.12 -11.72 13.34
C LYS A 135 3.25 -12.11 14.82
N ASP A 136 2.32 -12.92 15.33
CA ASP A 136 2.43 -13.43 16.68
C ASP A 136 3.57 -14.46 16.78
N ILE A 137 4.72 -14.02 17.27
CA ILE A 137 5.91 -14.87 17.42
C ILE A 137 5.82 -15.83 18.61
N MET A 138 4.84 -15.65 19.49
CA MET A 138 4.64 -16.51 20.65
C MET A 138 3.82 -17.75 20.31
N ASP A 139 3.10 -17.73 19.19
CA ASP A 139 2.32 -18.85 18.70
C ASP A 139 3.16 -19.77 17.80
N ILE A 140 3.27 -21.04 18.19
CA ILE A 140 4.09 -22.04 17.47
C ILE A 140 3.56 -22.34 16.06
N ASP A 141 2.25 -22.32 15.85
CA ASP A 141 1.65 -22.57 14.54
C ASP A 141 1.87 -21.37 13.61
N VAL A 142 1.91 -20.16 14.16
CA VAL A 142 2.30 -18.94 13.42
C VAL A 142 3.79 -18.96 13.09
N MET A 143 4.63 -19.44 13.99
CA MET A 143 6.05 -19.62 13.72
C MET A 143 6.34 -20.70 12.67
N ARG A 144 5.51 -21.74 12.61
CA ARG A 144 5.52 -22.77 11.54
C ARG A 144 4.88 -22.31 10.23
N GLY A 145 4.23 -21.15 10.21
CA GLY A 145 3.54 -20.60 9.03
C GLY A 145 2.19 -21.25 8.72
N THR A 146 1.77 -22.27 9.48
CA THR A 146 0.51 -23.01 9.28
C THR A 146 -0.71 -22.28 9.86
N LYS A 147 -0.51 -21.20 10.61
CA LYS A 147 -1.56 -20.31 11.11
C LYS A 147 -1.13 -18.85 10.93
N ASN A 148 -2.05 -17.94 10.62
CA ASN A 148 -1.76 -16.50 10.62
C ASN A 148 -3.03 -15.65 10.72
N ASN A 149 -2.86 -14.39 11.14
CA ASN A 149 -3.87 -13.36 10.94
C ASN A 149 -3.68 -12.77 9.55
N VAL A 150 -4.77 -12.46 8.84
CA VAL A 150 -4.70 -11.94 7.47
C VAL A 150 -5.47 -10.63 7.39
N LEU A 151 -4.78 -9.56 7.00
CA LEU A 151 -5.42 -8.29 6.73
C LEU A 151 -6.08 -8.35 5.35
N ILE A 152 -7.34 -7.99 5.27
CA ILE A 152 -8.13 -8.00 4.03
C ILE A 152 -8.48 -6.55 3.67
N LEU A 153 -7.90 -6.10 2.57
CA LEU A 153 -8.12 -4.77 2.00
C LEU A 153 -8.87 -4.89 0.67
N PRO A 154 -9.68 -3.91 0.28
CA PRO A 154 -9.91 -2.60 0.90
C PRO A 154 -10.98 -2.62 2.01
N TYR A 155 -11.31 -3.78 2.56
CA TYR A 155 -12.37 -3.89 3.57
C TYR A 155 -11.95 -3.39 4.95
N PHE A 156 -10.66 -3.34 5.29
CA PHE A 156 -10.19 -2.97 6.64
C PHE A 156 -10.73 -3.94 7.70
N ILE A 157 -10.52 -5.24 7.44
CA ILE A 157 -10.76 -6.31 8.41
C ILE A 157 -9.55 -7.23 8.56
N TRP A 158 -9.45 -7.83 9.73
CA TRP A 158 -8.55 -8.91 10.06
C TRP A 158 -9.33 -10.22 10.10
N LEU A 159 -8.88 -11.20 9.33
CA LEU A 159 -9.26 -12.59 9.47
C LEU A 159 -8.27 -13.25 10.43
N ASN A 160 -8.70 -13.51 11.65
CA ASN A 160 -7.85 -14.01 12.73
C ASN A 160 -7.75 -15.53 12.71
N ASP A 161 -6.60 -16.04 13.13
CA ASP A 161 -6.33 -17.47 13.32
C ASP A 161 -6.62 -18.35 12.10
N LEU A 162 -6.41 -17.83 10.89
CA LEU A 162 -6.59 -18.62 9.67
C LEU A 162 -5.53 -19.72 9.61
N ARG A 163 -5.96 -20.98 9.54
CA ARG A 163 -5.07 -22.12 9.37
C ARG A 163 -4.93 -22.50 7.89
N SER A 164 -3.76 -23.02 7.53
CA SER A 164 -3.39 -23.38 6.16
C SER A 164 -4.30 -24.45 5.53
N ASP A 165 -4.81 -25.37 6.33
CA ASP A 165 -5.74 -26.43 5.95
C ASP A 165 -7.19 -25.92 5.77
N ASP A 166 -7.56 -24.85 6.45
CA ASP A 166 -8.91 -24.26 6.41
C ASP A 166 -9.07 -23.10 5.42
N VAL A 167 -8.00 -22.73 4.70
CA VAL A 167 -8.01 -21.56 3.80
C VAL A 167 -9.11 -21.67 2.74
N GLU A 168 -9.21 -22.82 2.05
CA GLU A 168 -10.16 -22.97 0.95
C GLU A 168 -11.60 -22.85 1.44
N ALA A 169 -11.98 -23.60 2.49
CA ALA A 169 -13.32 -23.53 3.07
C ALA A 169 -13.65 -22.13 3.61
N THR A 170 -12.69 -21.48 4.26
CA THR A 170 -12.89 -20.14 4.84
C THR A 170 -13.09 -19.08 3.76
N LEU A 171 -12.22 -19.07 2.72
CA LEU A 171 -12.29 -18.08 1.65
C LEU A 171 -13.47 -18.32 0.70
N ASP A 172 -13.85 -19.57 0.46
CA ASP A 172 -15.04 -19.90 -0.34
C ASP A 172 -16.33 -19.38 0.28
N GLY A 173 -16.41 -19.30 1.61
CA GLY A 173 -17.51 -18.65 2.32
C GLY A 173 -17.35 -17.13 2.40
N LEU A 174 -16.16 -16.65 2.79
CA LEU A 174 -15.94 -15.23 3.10
C LEU A 174 -15.93 -14.32 1.87
N VAL A 175 -15.29 -14.74 0.78
CA VAL A 175 -15.06 -13.86 -0.38
C VAL A 175 -16.35 -13.51 -1.11
N PRO A 176 -17.29 -14.44 -1.38
CA PRO A 176 -18.59 -14.08 -1.93
C PRO A 176 -19.31 -13.03 -1.07
N ASP A 177 -19.28 -13.19 0.25
CA ASP A 177 -19.98 -12.27 1.16
C ASP A 177 -19.33 -10.87 1.19
N LEU A 178 -18.00 -10.79 1.06
CA LEU A 178 -17.30 -9.51 0.92
C LEU A 178 -17.61 -8.81 -0.40
N LEU A 179 -17.77 -9.57 -1.48
CA LEU A 179 -18.03 -9.03 -2.82
C LEU A 179 -19.52 -8.76 -3.08
N ASP A 180 -20.41 -9.15 -2.17
CA ASP A 180 -21.85 -8.88 -2.24
C ASP A 180 -22.16 -7.50 -1.63
N GLU A 181 -22.63 -6.59 -2.48
CA GLU A 181 -22.98 -5.21 -2.09
C GLU A 181 -24.20 -5.12 -1.16
N ASN A 182 -24.93 -6.23 -0.96
CA ASN A 182 -26.12 -6.28 -0.10
C ASN A 182 -25.82 -6.69 1.36
N ILE A 183 -24.60 -7.12 1.66
CA ILE A 183 -24.22 -7.56 3.01
C ILE A 183 -23.57 -6.41 3.76
N SER A 184 -24.19 -5.97 4.85
CA SER A 184 -23.59 -4.94 5.70
C SER A 184 -22.42 -5.50 6.50
N ARG A 185 -21.50 -4.60 6.88
CA ARG A 185 -20.34 -4.93 7.71
C ARG A 185 -20.75 -5.58 9.03
N GLU A 186 -21.79 -5.07 9.68
CA GLU A 186 -22.28 -5.55 10.97
C GLU A 186 -22.72 -7.01 10.85
N LYS A 187 -23.48 -7.33 9.80
CA LYS A 187 -23.93 -8.70 9.53
C LYS A 187 -22.75 -9.64 9.28
N LEU A 188 -21.71 -9.19 8.57
CA LEU A 188 -20.50 -9.99 8.37
C LEU A 188 -19.78 -10.28 9.69
N LEU A 189 -19.64 -9.27 10.55
CA LEU A 189 -18.97 -9.40 11.85
C LEU A 189 -19.78 -10.27 12.83
N GLU A 190 -21.11 -10.21 12.78
CA GLU A 190 -21.99 -11.06 13.60
C GLU A 190 -21.93 -12.53 13.16
N THR A 191 -21.85 -12.78 11.85
CA THR A 191 -21.85 -14.14 11.29
C THR A 191 -20.47 -14.82 11.36
N ARG A 192 -19.39 -14.04 11.50
CA ARG A 192 -18.02 -14.57 11.51
C ARG A 192 -17.21 -14.07 12.70
N PRO A 193 -17.12 -14.86 13.80
CA PRO A 193 -16.43 -14.45 15.02
C PRO A 193 -14.90 -14.31 14.86
N ASN A 194 -14.32 -14.93 13.81
CA ASN A 194 -12.91 -14.81 13.48
C ASN A 194 -12.59 -13.56 12.64
N VAL A 195 -13.57 -12.73 12.30
CA VAL A 195 -13.35 -11.46 11.59
C VAL A 195 -13.41 -10.30 12.57
N ALA A 196 -12.38 -9.45 12.55
CA ALA A 196 -12.30 -8.24 13.37
C ALA A 196 -12.08 -7.00 12.51
N VAL A 197 -12.49 -5.84 13.01
CA VAL A 197 -12.28 -4.54 12.35
C VAL A 197 -10.83 -4.09 12.49
N ALA A 198 -10.20 -3.70 11.38
CA ALA A 198 -8.97 -2.92 11.40
C ALA A 198 -9.28 -1.46 11.83
N ARG A 199 -8.55 -0.97 12.83
CA ARG A 199 -8.83 0.32 13.51
C ARG A 199 -8.02 1.48 12.93
N GLU A 200 -7.18 1.18 11.95
CA GLU A 200 -6.31 2.10 11.27
C GLU A 200 -7.11 2.96 10.29
N ARG A 201 -6.80 4.26 10.23
CA ARG A 201 -7.37 5.15 9.22
C ARG A 201 -6.76 4.91 7.83
N ALA A 202 -5.53 4.42 7.78
CA ALA A 202 -4.86 4.06 6.54
C ALA A 202 -3.78 2.98 6.74
N PHE A 203 -3.57 2.19 5.69
CA PHE A 203 -2.41 1.32 5.55
C PHE A 203 -1.54 1.78 4.38
N VAL A 204 -0.24 1.91 4.61
CA VAL A 204 0.75 2.25 3.58
C VAL A 204 1.72 1.08 3.42
N PHE A 205 1.75 0.50 2.22
CA PHE A 205 2.67 -0.58 1.88
C PHE A 205 3.73 -0.10 0.91
N ILE A 206 5.00 -0.24 1.28
CA ILE A 206 6.14 0.12 0.45
C ILE A 206 6.86 -1.15 0.01
N CYS A 207 7.00 -1.37 -1.29
CA CYS A 207 7.70 -2.56 -1.79
C CYS A 207 9.19 -2.51 -1.42
N SER A 208 9.66 -3.44 -0.59
CA SER A 208 11.06 -3.53 -0.13
C SER A 208 11.82 -4.76 -0.65
N HIS A 209 11.18 -5.57 -1.48
CA HIS A 209 11.67 -6.90 -1.88
C HIS A 209 13.00 -6.82 -2.64
N THR A 210 14.11 -6.87 -1.91
CA THR A 210 15.49 -6.67 -2.35
C THR A 210 15.96 -7.85 -3.19
N THR A 211 15.62 -9.05 -2.75
CA THR A 211 15.93 -10.30 -3.47
C THR A 211 15.31 -10.32 -4.87
N ARG A 212 14.12 -9.73 -5.04
CA ARG A 212 13.47 -9.59 -6.35
C ARG A 212 13.96 -8.39 -7.15
N ASP A 213 14.13 -7.24 -6.51
CA ASP A 213 14.70 -6.03 -7.13
C ASP A 213 15.37 -5.11 -6.11
N LYS A 214 16.68 -4.89 -6.28
CA LYS A 214 17.49 -4.06 -5.38
C LYS A 214 16.99 -2.62 -5.26
N ARG A 215 16.34 -2.05 -6.28
CA ARG A 215 15.81 -0.68 -6.22
C ARG A 215 14.75 -0.56 -5.13
N CYS A 216 13.86 -1.54 -5.03
CA CYS A 216 12.86 -1.60 -3.97
C CYS A 216 13.51 -1.69 -2.58
N GLY A 217 14.52 -2.56 -2.44
CA GLY A 217 15.30 -2.70 -1.22
C GLY A 217 16.00 -1.43 -0.75
N ILE A 218 16.61 -0.69 -1.68
CA ILE A 218 17.33 0.55 -1.39
C ILE A 218 16.35 1.67 -1.04
N THR A 219 15.25 1.79 -1.79
CA THR A 219 14.33 2.94 -1.67
C THR A 219 13.40 2.86 -0.48
N ALA A 220 12.89 1.67 -0.14
CA ALA A 220 11.82 1.52 0.84
C ALA A 220 12.17 2.04 2.26
N PRO A 221 13.37 1.78 2.82
CA PRO A 221 13.72 2.27 4.15
C PRO A 221 13.73 3.79 4.26
N TYR A 222 14.23 4.50 3.24
CA TYR A 222 14.23 5.97 3.23
C TYR A 222 12.82 6.54 3.21
N LEU A 223 11.94 5.99 2.37
CA LEU A 223 10.54 6.43 2.34
C LEU A 223 9.85 6.18 3.67
N LYS A 224 10.05 4.99 4.27
CA LYS A 224 9.42 4.66 5.55
C LYS A 224 9.84 5.65 6.65
N LYS A 225 11.12 6.00 6.74
CA LYS A 225 11.61 6.99 7.71
C LYS A 225 10.91 8.35 7.57
N VAL A 226 10.87 8.88 6.34
CA VAL A 226 10.24 10.19 6.09
C VAL A 226 8.74 10.15 6.37
N PHE A 227 8.06 9.07 5.99
CA PHE A 227 6.64 8.89 6.33
C PHE A 227 6.43 8.80 7.85
N ASP A 228 7.23 7.99 8.55
CA ASP A 228 7.13 7.82 10.01
C ASP A 228 7.32 9.17 10.71
N SER A 229 8.36 9.93 10.36
CA SER A 229 8.62 11.26 10.92
C SER A 229 7.44 12.21 10.69
N LYS A 230 6.92 12.29 9.46
CA LYS A 230 5.78 13.16 9.14
C LYS A 230 4.51 12.73 9.86
N LEU A 231 4.25 11.44 10.01
CA LEU A 231 3.08 10.95 10.75
C LEU A 231 3.21 11.16 12.27
N GLN A 232 4.42 11.20 12.81
CA GLN A 232 4.67 11.52 14.22
C GLN A 232 4.27 12.96 14.54
N GLU A 233 4.59 13.91 13.65
CA GLU A 233 4.19 15.32 13.78
C GLU A 233 2.66 15.49 13.92
N HIS A 234 1.90 14.61 13.27
CA HIS A 234 0.43 14.59 13.30
C HIS A 234 -0.17 13.64 14.36
N GLY A 235 0.67 12.97 15.17
CA GLY A 235 0.19 11.98 16.15
C GLY A 235 -0.49 10.75 15.53
N LEU A 236 -0.27 10.51 14.24
CA LEU A 236 -0.87 9.41 13.46
C LEU A 236 0.06 8.20 13.32
N TYR A 237 1.35 8.36 13.62
CA TYR A 237 2.30 7.25 13.65
C TYR A 237 1.85 6.17 14.64
N ARG A 238 1.97 4.90 14.21
CA ARG A 238 1.76 3.73 15.06
C ARG A 238 2.95 2.81 14.88
N ASP A 239 3.64 2.52 15.98
CA ASP A 239 4.58 1.40 16.01
C ASP A 239 3.81 0.07 16.14
N ASN A 240 4.55 -1.04 16.27
CA ASN A 240 3.92 -2.37 16.36
C ASN A 240 3.21 -2.63 17.70
N SER A 241 3.47 -1.82 18.73
CA SER A 241 2.90 -1.94 20.08
C SER A 241 1.82 -0.88 20.37
N ASP A 242 1.62 0.07 19.46
CA ASP A 242 0.61 1.11 19.57
C ASP A 242 -0.74 0.65 19.01
N TYR A 243 -1.67 0.35 19.92
CA TYR A 243 -3.03 -0.10 19.62
C TYR A 243 -4.07 1.03 19.57
N ARG A 244 -3.64 2.30 19.63
CA ARG A 244 -4.57 3.44 19.52
C ARG A 244 -5.24 3.44 18.14
N ALA A 245 -6.56 3.68 18.13
CA ALA A 245 -7.34 3.79 16.89
C ALA A 245 -6.91 5.00 16.04
N GLU A 246 -7.42 5.05 14.81
CA GLU A 246 -7.26 6.16 13.85
C GLU A 246 -5.81 6.47 13.46
N GLY A 247 -4.88 5.53 13.69
CA GLY A 247 -3.49 5.65 13.27
C GLY A 247 -3.25 5.18 11.84
N VAL A 248 -2.03 5.40 11.38
CA VAL A 248 -1.54 4.94 10.07
C VAL A 248 -0.47 3.89 10.30
N LYS A 249 -0.67 2.71 9.72
CA LYS A 249 0.34 1.63 9.74
C LYS A 249 1.12 1.62 8.44
N ILE A 250 2.44 1.70 8.57
CA ILE A 250 3.36 1.60 7.44
C ILE A 250 4.14 0.30 7.55
N ALA A 251 4.05 -0.51 6.51
CA ALA A 251 4.77 -1.76 6.42
C ALA A 251 5.45 -1.89 5.07
N PHE A 252 6.51 -2.70 5.06
CA PHE A 252 7.03 -3.19 3.81
C PHE A 252 6.16 -4.32 3.27
N VAL A 253 6.13 -4.46 1.95
CA VAL A 253 5.43 -5.54 1.24
C VAL A 253 6.38 -6.21 0.25
N ASN A 254 6.10 -7.46 -0.08
CA ASN A 254 6.81 -8.19 -1.12
C ASN A 254 6.64 -7.55 -2.51
N HIS A 255 7.08 -8.26 -3.55
CA HIS A 255 7.10 -7.70 -4.88
C HIS A 255 5.68 -7.52 -5.43
N VAL A 256 5.31 -6.28 -5.67
CA VAL A 256 3.98 -5.90 -6.19
C VAL A 256 3.94 -5.72 -7.72
N GLY A 257 5.03 -6.01 -8.44
CA GLY A 257 5.13 -5.74 -9.87
C GLY A 257 5.54 -4.31 -10.21
N GLY A 258 6.13 -4.11 -11.41
CA GLY A 258 6.56 -2.79 -11.88
C GLY A 258 7.72 -2.19 -11.09
N HIS A 259 8.71 -3.00 -10.71
CA HIS A 259 9.94 -2.53 -10.06
C HIS A 259 10.71 -1.49 -10.90
N LYS A 260 10.48 -1.43 -12.22
CA LYS A 260 11.06 -0.40 -13.10
C LYS A 260 10.59 1.02 -12.74
N PHE A 261 9.46 1.11 -12.04
CA PHE A 261 8.86 2.33 -11.52
C PHE A 261 9.11 2.53 -10.02
N ALA A 262 10.14 1.89 -9.44
CA ALA A 262 10.45 2.06 -8.03
C ALA A 262 10.67 3.54 -7.66
N ALA A 263 10.28 3.99 -6.47
CA ALA A 263 9.64 3.23 -5.40
C ALA A 263 8.13 3.07 -5.59
N ASN A 264 7.60 1.90 -5.21
CA ASN A 264 6.17 1.57 -5.27
C ASN A 264 5.53 1.69 -3.89
N VAL A 265 4.46 2.47 -3.79
CA VAL A 265 3.73 2.73 -2.55
C VAL A 265 2.23 2.50 -2.77
N GLN A 266 1.63 1.59 -2.02
CA GLN A 266 0.18 1.37 -2.00
C GLN A 266 -0.40 2.02 -0.75
N ILE A 267 -1.35 2.92 -0.92
CA ILE A 267 -2.02 3.64 0.17
C ILE A 267 -3.50 3.23 0.14
N TYR A 268 -3.93 2.54 1.19
CA TYR A 268 -5.33 2.26 1.43
C TYR A 268 -5.84 3.26 2.45
N LEU A 269 -6.75 4.14 2.03
CA LEU A 269 -7.46 5.08 2.91
C LEU A 269 -8.80 4.49 3.32
N ARG A 270 -9.09 4.43 4.63
CA ARG A 270 -10.36 3.89 5.13
C ARG A 270 -11.52 4.81 4.82
N ASN A 271 -11.32 6.12 4.94
CA ASN A 271 -12.25 7.15 4.52
C ASN A 271 -11.55 8.00 3.44
N PRO A 272 -12.02 8.03 2.17
CA PRO A 272 -13.33 7.60 1.66
C PRO A 272 -13.36 6.20 1.02
N ASN A 273 -12.64 5.23 1.61
CA ASN A 273 -12.42 3.87 1.09
C ASN A 273 -11.75 3.84 -0.31
N THR A 274 -10.51 4.30 -0.39
CA THR A 274 -9.79 4.44 -1.66
C THR A 274 -8.42 3.79 -1.61
N LEU A 275 -8.09 3.00 -2.62
CA LEU A 275 -6.72 2.58 -2.92
C LEU A 275 -6.08 3.59 -3.88
N ILE A 276 -4.92 4.11 -3.50
CA ILE A 276 -4.03 4.88 -4.35
C ILE A 276 -2.70 4.12 -4.43
N TRP A 277 -2.33 3.65 -5.62
CA TRP A 277 -1.03 3.01 -5.85
C TRP A 277 -0.13 3.94 -6.63
N LEU A 278 0.93 4.41 -6.00
CA LEU A 278 1.92 5.32 -6.57
C LEU A 278 3.18 4.57 -7.01
N GLY A 279 3.81 5.06 -8.08
CA GLY A 279 5.15 4.69 -8.52
C GLY A 279 6.05 5.92 -8.57
N ARG A 280 7.36 5.70 -8.64
CA ARG A 280 8.39 6.75 -8.68
C ARG A 280 8.26 7.73 -7.52
N VAL A 281 7.87 7.23 -6.36
CA VAL A 281 7.78 8.03 -5.12
C VAL A 281 9.19 8.27 -4.61
N THR A 282 9.55 9.53 -4.37
CA THR A 282 10.84 9.92 -3.80
C THR A 282 10.64 10.51 -2.39
N PRO A 283 11.69 10.56 -1.55
CA PRO A 283 11.61 11.16 -0.22
C PRO A 283 11.03 12.59 -0.23
N THR A 284 11.38 13.40 -1.23
CA THR A 284 10.92 14.79 -1.37
C THR A 284 9.39 14.92 -1.45
N ILE A 285 8.70 13.96 -2.07
CA ILE A 285 7.24 14.06 -2.25
C ILE A 285 6.43 13.45 -1.11
N VAL A 286 7.07 12.72 -0.19
CA VAL A 286 6.41 12.06 0.94
C VAL A 286 5.69 13.04 1.86
N PRO A 287 6.29 14.19 2.26
CA PRO A 287 5.58 15.18 3.07
C PRO A 287 4.25 15.61 2.45
N SER A 288 4.23 15.99 1.17
CA SER A 288 3.00 16.39 0.48
C SER A 288 1.97 15.25 0.43
N ILE A 289 2.40 13.99 0.26
CA ILE A 289 1.48 12.83 0.36
C ILE A 289 0.85 12.76 1.75
N VAL A 290 1.62 12.92 2.82
CA VAL A 290 1.08 12.85 4.19
C VAL A 290 0.08 13.99 4.43
N GLU A 291 0.48 15.23 4.15
CA GLU A 291 -0.31 16.44 4.43
C GLU A 291 -1.61 16.53 3.62
N HIS A 292 -1.59 16.08 2.36
CA HIS A 292 -2.74 16.25 1.46
C HIS A 292 -3.62 15.01 1.37
N LEU A 293 -3.02 13.81 1.45
CA LEU A 293 -3.71 12.55 1.15
C LEU A 293 -4.06 11.73 2.40
N ILE A 294 -3.23 11.77 3.45
CA ILE A 294 -3.37 10.86 4.60
C ILE A 294 -4.00 11.56 5.81
N VAL A 295 -3.50 12.75 6.16
CA VAL A 295 -3.91 13.53 7.35
C VAL A 295 -5.32 14.12 7.23
N PRO A 296 -5.73 14.75 6.12
CA PRO A 296 -7.01 15.46 6.04
C PRO A 296 -8.21 14.52 6.16
N GLU A 297 -9.33 15.05 6.64
CA GLU A 297 -10.62 14.36 6.59
C GLU A 297 -11.15 14.23 5.14
N GLU A 298 -10.88 15.25 4.33
CA GLU A 298 -11.15 15.26 2.89
C GLU A 298 -9.83 15.13 2.11
N PRO A 299 -9.38 13.90 1.79
CA PRO A 299 -8.08 13.70 1.18
C PRO A 299 -8.06 14.20 -0.26
N THR A 300 -6.93 14.79 -0.64
CA THR A 300 -6.63 15.27 -1.98
C THR A 300 -5.34 14.65 -2.51
N LEU A 301 -5.27 14.45 -3.82
CA LEU A 301 -4.14 13.81 -4.47
C LEU A 301 -3.17 14.86 -5.05
N PRO A 302 -1.94 14.99 -4.49
CA PRO A 302 -0.98 15.99 -4.94
C PRO A 302 -0.29 15.65 -6.27
N PHE A 303 -0.02 14.36 -6.52
CA PHE A 303 0.80 13.90 -7.65
C PHE A 303 0.04 12.90 -8.54
N PRO A 304 -0.96 13.33 -9.31
CA PRO A 304 -1.76 12.43 -10.14
C PRO A 304 -0.95 11.70 -11.21
N GLU A 305 0.14 12.29 -11.68
CA GLU A 305 1.07 11.69 -12.65
C GLU A 305 1.85 10.48 -12.09
N LYS A 306 1.93 10.34 -10.76
CA LYS A 306 2.58 9.22 -10.07
C LYS A 306 1.64 8.02 -9.89
N VAL A 307 0.36 8.15 -10.20
CA VAL A 307 -0.64 7.09 -10.01
C VAL A 307 -0.41 5.95 -11.01
N ARG A 308 -0.21 4.74 -10.49
CA ARG A 308 -0.19 3.49 -11.25
C ARG A 308 -1.58 2.91 -11.45
N CYS A 309 -2.37 2.92 -10.40
CA CYS A 309 -3.80 2.66 -10.44
C CYS A 309 -4.48 3.26 -9.21
N ILE A 310 -5.76 3.58 -9.35
CA ILE A 310 -6.57 4.15 -8.28
C ILE A 310 -7.96 3.53 -8.32
N LYS A 311 -8.55 3.30 -7.15
CA LYS A 311 -9.97 2.93 -7.08
C LYS A 311 -10.57 3.37 -5.76
N LYS A 312 -11.67 4.11 -5.85
CA LYS A 312 -12.62 4.27 -4.75
C LYS A 312 -13.54 3.05 -4.72
N TYR A 313 -13.62 2.40 -3.57
CA TYR A 313 -14.49 1.27 -3.30
C TYR A 313 -15.74 1.76 -2.58
N GLN A 314 -16.78 0.95 -2.60
CA GLN A 314 -17.96 1.23 -1.80
C GLN A 314 -17.56 1.22 -0.32
N SER A 315 -17.92 2.28 0.39
CA SER A 315 -17.85 2.27 1.85
C SER A 315 -18.96 1.35 2.34
N TRP A 316 -18.62 0.42 3.23
CA TRP A 316 -19.45 -0.67 3.69
C TRP A 316 -19.65 -0.53 5.20
#